data_AF-A0A2M7BI65-F1
#
_entry.id   AF-A0A2M7BI65-F1
#
_cell.length_a   1.000
_cell.length_b   1.000
_cell.length_c   1.000
_cell.angle_alpha   90.00
_cell.angle_beta   90.00
_cell.angle_gamma   90.00
#
_symmetry.space_group_name_H-M   'P 1'
#
loop_
_entity.id
_entity.type
_entity.pdbx_description
1 polymer ?
#
loop_
_entity_poly.entity_id
_entity_poly.type
_entity_poly.pdbx_seq_one_letter_code
_entity_poly.pdbx_strand_id
1 'polypeptide(L)'
;KRELVSLSRRNGAGGQIEITENPVEIKATDPLEEEIRAFVRAVANRTPPPVSGREGRDALELALRINDAIVRNRERAPFPAGSPGEGRMQP
;
A
#
# COMPACT_ATOMS: atom_id res chain seq x y z
N LYS A 1 -17.37 -2.90 4.32
CA LYS A 1 -16.35 -3.63 5.12
C LYS A 1 -15.08 -3.67 4.27
N ARG A 2 -13.95 -3.14 4.73
CA ARG A 2 -12.68 -3.24 3.98
C ARG A 2 -12.14 -4.66 4.17
N GLU A 3 -11.99 -5.41 3.10
CA GLU A 3 -11.33 -6.72 3.14
C GLU A 3 -9.85 -6.52 2.82
N LEU A 4 -8.97 -6.98 3.72
CA LEU A 4 -7.54 -7.00 3.50
C LEU A 4 -7.15 -8.38 3.01
N VAL A 5 -6.69 -8.48 1.77
CA VAL A 5 -6.05 -9.68 1.24
C VAL A 5 -4.56 -9.40 1.19
N SER A 6 -3.81 -10.09 2.05
CA SER A 6 -2.35 -10.04 2.04
C SER A 6 -1.82 -11.29 1.37
N LEU A 7 -0.90 -11.10 0.41
CA LEU A 7 -0.32 -12.16 -0.40
C LEU A 7 1.19 -12.18 -0.19
N SER A 8 1.76 -13.38 -0.12
CA SER A 8 3.21 -13.59 -0.05
C SER A 8 3.67 -14.44 -1.21
N ARG A 9 4.91 -14.21 -1.65
CA ARG A 9 5.56 -15.01 -2.67
C ARG A 9 6.43 -16.07 -2.00
N ARG A 10 6.21 -17.35 -2.30
CA ARG A 10 7.10 -18.45 -1.91
C ARG A 10 7.70 -19.14 -3.14
N ASN A 11 8.91 -19.66 -3.00
CA ASN A 11 9.50 -20.55 -4.01
C ASN A 11 9.02 -21.98 -3.72
N GLY A 12 8.33 -22.60 -4.67
CA GLY A 12 7.92 -24.00 -4.59
C GLY A 12 9.10 -24.96 -4.83
N ALA A 13 8.88 -26.25 -4.54
CA ALA A 13 9.91 -27.30 -4.54
C ALA A 13 10.63 -27.50 -5.89
N GLY A 14 10.05 -27.02 -7.00
CA GLY A 14 10.62 -27.09 -8.35
C GLY A 14 11.13 -25.77 -8.92
N GLY A 15 11.30 -24.72 -8.10
CA GLY A 15 11.68 -23.37 -8.58
C GLY A 15 10.52 -22.55 -9.17
N GLN A 16 9.31 -23.09 -9.13
CA GLN A 16 8.08 -22.37 -9.47
C GLN A 16 7.75 -21.30 -8.42
N ILE A 17 7.30 -20.13 -8.87
CA ILE A 17 6.83 -19.07 -7.98
C ILE A 17 5.38 -19.38 -7.58
N GLU A 18 5.11 -19.47 -6.29
CA GLU A 18 3.77 -19.67 -5.74
C GLU A 18 3.34 -18.42 -4.96
N ILE A 19 2.10 -17.98 -5.20
CA ILE A 19 1.45 -16.91 -4.45
C ILE A 19 0.58 -17.57 -3.40
N THR A 20 0.81 -17.22 -2.14
CA THR A 20 0.05 -17.75 -1.00
C THR A 20 -0.62 -16.62 -0.24
N GLU A 21 -1.79 -16.90 0.31
CA GLU A 21 -2.42 -16.00 1.26
C GLU A 21 -1.60 -15.91 2.55
N ASN A 22 -1.46 -14.70 3.05
CA ASN A 22 -0.86 -14.39 4.32
C ASN A 22 -1.92 -13.69 5.20
N PRO A 23 -2.63 -14.43 6.06
CA PRO A 23 -3.64 -13.85 6.93
C PRO A 23 -3.00 -12.83 7.87
N VAL A 24 -3.49 -11.59 7.83
CA VAL A 24 -3.04 -10.50 8.71
C VAL A 24 -4.14 -10.24 9.72
N GLU A 25 -3.80 -10.32 11.00
CA GLU A 25 -4.71 -9.92 12.07
C GLU A 25 -4.85 -8.39 12.08
N ILE A 26 -6.07 -7.91 11.88
CA ILE A 26 -6.38 -6.48 11.95
C ILE A 26 -7.22 -6.26 13.20
N LYS A 27 -6.71 -5.43 14.11
CA LYS A 27 -7.50 -4.98 15.24
C LYS A 27 -8.64 -4.09 14.75
N ALA A 28 -9.87 -4.43 15.12
CA ALA A 28 -11.05 -3.61 14.86
C ALA A 28 -11.09 -2.43 15.85
N THR A 29 -10.21 -1.45 15.66
CA THR A 29 -10.25 -0.17 16.39
C THR A 29 -10.70 0.93 15.43
N ASP A 30 -11.28 2.00 15.96
CA ASP A 30 -11.45 3.23 15.19
C ASP A 30 -10.05 3.90 15.06
N PRO A 31 -9.49 4.03 13.84
CA PRO A 31 -8.17 4.61 13.68
C PRO A 31 -8.11 6.09 14.11
N LEU A 32 -9.18 6.85 13.83
CA LEU A 32 -9.23 8.28 14.16
C LEU A 32 -9.28 8.49 15.67
N GLU A 33 -10.08 7.66 16.37
CA GLU A 33 -10.11 7.69 17.83
C GLU A 33 -8.73 7.45 18.43
N GLU A 34 -7.99 6.46 17.92
CA GLU A 34 -6.65 6.17 18.45
C GLU A 34 -5.61 7.24 18.13
N GLU A 35 -5.70 7.87 16.96
CA GLU A 35 -4.86 9.03 16.62
C GLU A 35 -5.12 10.21 17.57
N ILE A 36 -6.40 10.54 17.81
CA ILE A 36 -6.77 11.60 18.75
C ILE A 36 -6.29 11.26 20.16
N ARG A 37 -6.47 10.01 20.60
CA ARG A 37 -6.02 9.54 21.91
C ARG A 37 -4.49 9.63 22.05
N ALA A 38 -3.75 9.27 21.00
CA ALA A 38 -2.29 9.40 20.97
C ALA A 38 -1.85 10.87 21.06
N PHE A 39 -2.52 11.76 20.33
CA PHE A 39 -2.25 13.19 20.38
C PHE A 39 -2.47 13.78 21.78
N VAL A 40 -3.63 13.52 22.39
CA VAL A 40 -3.95 14.03 23.74
C VAL A 40 -2.94 13.53 24.77
N ARG A 41 -2.56 12.24 24.72
CA ARG A 41 -1.53 11.67 25.61
C ARG A 41 -0.18 12.37 25.44
N ALA A 42 0.26 12.63 24.21
CA ALA A 42 1.53 13.28 23.94
C ALA A 42 1.57 14.70 24.51
N VAL A 43 0.50 15.47 24.31
CA VAL A 43 0.37 16.84 24.82
C VAL A 43 0.32 16.84 26.36
N ALA A 44 -0.54 16.01 26.95
CA ALA A 44 -0.73 15.95 28.40
C ALA A 44 0.56 15.59 29.15
N ASN A 45 1.34 14.65 28.60
CA ASN A 45 2.57 14.16 29.23
C ASN A 45 3.83 14.89 28.76
N ARG A 46 3.70 15.89 27.86
CA ARG A 46 4.83 16.57 27.21
C ARG A 46 5.84 15.61 26.59
N THR A 47 5.35 14.53 25.99
CA THR A 47 6.18 13.54 25.30
C THR A 47 6.08 13.73 23.79
N PRO A 48 7.11 13.33 23.02
CA PRO A 48 6.99 13.30 21.56
C PRO A 48 5.80 12.42 21.11
N PRO A 49 5.02 12.84 20.09
CA PRO A 49 4.01 11.98 19.50
C PRO A 49 4.67 10.81 18.75
N PRO A 50 3.92 9.71 18.47
CA PRO A 50 4.44 8.57 17.72
C PRO A 50 4.97 8.91 16.32
N VAL A 51 4.44 9.98 15.71
CA VAL A 51 4.94 10.56 14.47
C VAL A 51 5.12 12.06 14.68
N SER A 52 6.35 12.54 14.57
CA SER A 52 6.68 13.95 14.68
C SER A 52 6.30 14.73 13.41
N GLY A 53 6.22 16.06 13.53
CA GLY A 53 6.01 16.93 12.36
C GLY A 53 7.16 16.93 11.36
N ARG A 54 8.36 16.46 11.74
CA ARG A 54 9.47 16.26 10.80
C ARG A 54 9.25 14.98 10.00
N GLU A 55 8.99 13.86 10.67
CA GLU A 55 8.69 12.58 10.02
C GLU A 55 7.48 12.69 9.09
N GLY A 56 6.44 13.44 9.48
CA GLY A 56 5.30 13.71 8.62
C GLY A 56 5.66 14.46 7.33
N ARG A 57 6.59 15.42 7.40
CA ARG A 57 7.08 16.15 6.21
C ARG A 57 7.96 15.27 5.34
N ASP A 58 8.83 14.48 5.93
CA ASP A 58 9.72 13.56 5.21
C ASP A 58 8.90 12.47 4.48
N ALA A 59 7.84 11.96 5.13
CA ALA A 59 6.89 11.03 4.51
C ALA A 59 6.14 11.67 3.34
N LEU A 60 5.71 12.93 3.47
CA LEU A 60 5.05 13.67 2.39
C LEU A 60 5.99 13.90 1.20
N GLU A 61 7.24 14.29 1.44
CA GLU A 61 8.25 14.44 0.39
C GLU A 61 8.44 13.14 -0.40
N LEU A 62 8.55 12.01 0.30
CA LEU A 62 8.64 10.70 -0.34
C LEU A 62 7.38 10.38 -1.17
N ALA A 63 6.19 10.65 -0.65
CA ALA A 63 4.94 10.42 -1.38
C ALA A 63 4.87 11.22 -2.69
N LEU A 64 5.31 12.48 -2.67
CA LEU A 64 5.41 13.31 -3.88
C LEU A 64 6.39 12.71 -4.90
N ARG A 65 7.56 12.26 -4.44
CA ARG A 65 8.55 11.59 -5.31
C ARG A 65 8.02 10.31 -5.95
N ILE A 66 7.21 9.54 -5.22
CA ILE A 66 6.55 8.33 -5.74
C ILE A 66 5.53 8.72 -6.82
N ASN A 67 4.69 9.72 -6.58
CA ASN A 67 3.72 10.20 -7.57
C ASN A 67 4.41 10.63 -8.86
N ASP A 68 5.50 11.40 -8.75
CA ASP A 68 6.29 11.81 -9.91
C ASP A 68 6.87 10.60 -10.67
N ALA A 69 7.36 9.59 -9.95
CA ALA A 69 7.89 8.38 -10.57
C ALA A 69 6.81 7.59 -11.31
N ILE A 70 5.60 7.48 -10.74
CA ILE A 70 4.45 6.82 -11.38
C ILE A 70 4.09 7.53 -12.69
N VAL A 71 3.98 8.86 -12.67
CA VAL A 71 3.68 9.65 -13.87
C VAL A 71 4.76 9.44 -14.94
N ARG A 72 6.04 9.62 -14.58
CA ARG A 72 7.16 9.40 -15.52
C ARG A 72 7.18 8.00 -16.13
N ASN A 73 6.84 6.97 -15.35
CA ASN A 73 6.85 5.61 -15.83
C ASN A 73 5.66 5.30 -16.75
N ARG A 74 4.48 5.87 -16.47
CA ARG A 74 3.29 5.74 -17.32
C ARG A 74 3.55 6.23 -18.75
N GLU A 75 4.33 7.30 -18.90
CA GLU A 75 4.72 7.84 -20.22
C GLU A 75 5.75 6.96 -20.95
N ARG A 76 6.58 6.21 -20.22
CA ARG A 76 7.64 5.35 -20.80
C ARG A 76 7.13 3.98 -21.25
N ALA A 77 6.12 3.47 -20.56
CA ALA A 77 5.48 2.20 -20.87
C ALA A 77 3.97 2.39 -20.71
N PRO A 78 3.29 2.98 -21.71
CA PRO A 78 1.84 2.99 -21.70
C PRO A 78 1.37 1.54 -21.55
N PHE A 79 0.50 1.27 -20.57
CA PHE A 79 -0.18 -0.02 -20.48
C PHE A 79 -0.69 -0.36 -21.88
N PRO A 80 -0.41 -1.55 -22.43
CA PRO A 80 -0.86 -1.87 -23.78
C PRO A 80 -2.37 -1.70 -23.84
N ALA A 81 -2.82 -0.75 -24.67
CA ALA A 81 -4.23 -0.59 -25.00
C ALA A 81 -4.62 -1.80 -25.84
N GLY A 82 -5.18 -2.81 -25.19
CA GLY A 82 -5.64 -4.05 -25.82
C GLY A 82 -4.95 -5.28 -25.27
N SER A 83 -5.68 -6.03 -24.43
CA SER A 83 -5.38 -7.45 -24.30
C SER A 83 -5.82 -8.15 -25.59
N PRO A 84 -5.00 -9.05 -26.18
CA PRO A 84 -5.39 -9.88 -27.31
C PRO A 84 -6.46 -10.89 -26.85
N GLY A 85 -7.72 -10.49 -26.97
CA GLY A 85 -8.88 -11.29 -26.55
C GLY A 85 -10.08 -11.24 -27.52
N GLU A 86 -9.98 -10.49 -28.62
CA GLU A 86 -10.92 -10.64 -29.75
C GLU A 86 -10.48 -11.84 -30.59
N GLY A 87 -10.70 -13.03 -30.02
CA GLY A 87 -10.75 -14.26 -30.78
C GLY A 87 -11.88 -14.15 -31.79
N ARG A 88 -11.51 -13.82 -33.03
CA ARG A 88 -12.37 -13.97 -34.20
C ARG A 88 -12.99 -15.37 -34.17
N MET A 89 -14.29 -15.43 -33.89
CA MET A 89 -15.14 -16.52 -34.34
C MET A 89 -15.13 -16.43 -35.86
N GLN A 90 -14.48 -17.38 -36.51
CA GLN A 90 -14.58 -17.62 -37.94
C GLN A 90 -14.95 -19.09 -38.14
N PRO A 91 -15.72 -19.37 -39.20
CA PRO A 91 -16.96 -20.15 -39.16
C PRO A 91 -16.78 -21.65 -38.94
#